data_AF-A0A0D0AT86-F1
#
_entry.id   AF-A0A0D0AT86-F1
#
_cell.length_a   1.000
_cell.length_b   1.000
_cell.length_c   1.000
_cell.angle_alpha   90.00
_cell.angle_beta   90.00
_cell.angle_gamma   90.00
#
_symmetry.space_group_name_H-M   'P 1'
#
loop_
_entity.id
_entity.type
_entity.pdbx_description
1 polymer ?
#
loop_
_entity_poly.entity_id
_entity_poly.type
_entity_poly.pdbx_seq_one_letter_code
_entity_poly.pdbx_strand_id
1 'polypeptide(L)'
;MIKKMFTLPCTHKRQHMIYDSNCNVLHEVESRKIAFFEGMGMCVDAFHHRTKHKASDVLCRECCDMKAYPELLDEDGKFYFNSSIAEQTNVWFGSFHNICREMTPVKYDFFLDEMILRRNRMTVSALHVQGKLPHHPPVL
;
A
#
# COMPACT_ATOMS: atom_id res chain seq x y z
N MET A 1 8.50 -24.85 1.40
CA MET A 1 7.57 -25.31 0.35
C MET A 1 6.15 -24.88 0.73
N ILE A 2 5.63 -23.80 0.11
CA ILE A 2 4.22 -23.40 0.31
C ILE A 2 3.34 -24.48 -0.32
N LYS A 3 2.59 -25.21 0.51
CA LYS A 3 1.83 -26.40 0.06
C LYS A 3 0.56 -26.05 -0.74
N LYS A 4 0.08 -24.80 -0.69
CA LYS A 4 -1.08 -24.35 -1.47
C LYS A 4 -1.09 -22.82 -1.55
N MET A 5 -1.18 -22.29 -2.77
CA MET A 5 -1.46 -20.88 -3.02
C MET A 5 -2.90 -20.76 -3.50
N PHE A 6 -3.64 -19.80 -2.96
CA PHE A 6 -4.98 -19.47 -3.42
C PHE A 6 -4.89 -18.26 -4.34
N THR A 7 -5.02 -18.49 -5.64
CA THR A 7 -5.13 -17.43 -6.64
C THR A 7 -6.58 -17.31 -7.09
N LEU A 8 -7.08 -16.09 -7.24
CA LEU A 8 -8.39 -15.88 -7.86
C LEU A 8 -8.25 -16.06 -9.39
N PRO A 9 -9.26 -16.63 -10.07
CA PRO A 9 -9.27 -16.67 -11.53
C PRO A 9 -9.02 -15.28 -12.12
N CYS A 10 -8.23 -15.20 -13.19
CA CYS A 10 -7.89 -13.96 -13.89
C CYS A 10 -7.08 -12.92 -13.09
N THR A 11 -6.53 -13.28 -11.92
CA THR A 11 -5.59 -12.39 -11.22
C THR A 11 -4.17 -12.52 -11.77
N HIS A 12 -3.58 -11.38 -12.13
CA HIS A 12 -2.17 -11.29 -12.49
C HIS A 12 -1.31 -11.15 -11.24
N LYS A 13 -0.12 -11.76 -11.26
CA LYS A 13 0.90 -11.54 -10.25
C LYS A 13 1.24 -10.04 -10.22
N ARG A 14 1.19 -9.45 -9.03
CA ARG A 14 1.53 -8.03 -8.84
C ARG A 14 3.04 -7.84 -9.02
N GLN A 15 3.43 -6.69 -9.57
CA GLN A 15 4.84 -6.32 -9.72
C GLN A 15 5.42 -5.81 -8.40
N HIS A 16 4.62 -5.13 -7.58
CA HIS A 16 5.04 -4.65 -6.27
C HIS A 16 4.08 -5.07 -5.17
N MET A 17 4.64 -5.33 -3.99
CA MET A 17 3.94 -5.45 -2.73
C MET A 17 4.50 -4.39 -1.77
N ILE A 18 3.65 -3.51 -1.25
CA ILE A 18 4.07 -2.41 -0.37
C ILE A 18 3.18 -2.41 0.88
N TYR A 19 3.79 -2.58 2.05
CA TYR A 19 3.13 -2.39 3.36
C TYR A 19 4.19 -2.24 4.48
N ASP A 20 3.76 -1.72 5.64
CA ASP A 20 4.65 -1.30 6.75
C ASP A 20 5.65 -2.41 7.13
N SER A 21 5.22 -3.65 7.34
CA SER A 21 6.12 -4.75 7.76
C SER A 21 6.55 -5.70 6.64
N ASN A 22 6.70 -5.20 5.41
CA ASN A 22 7.10 -6.02 4.26
C ASN A 22 8.51 -6.62 4.39
N CYS A 23 9.39 -5.96 5.13
CA CYS A 23 10.70 -6.50 5.50
C CYS A 23 10.61 -7.90 6.15
N ASN A 24 9.61 -8.13 7.01
CA ASN A 24 9.43 -9.42 7.67
C ASN A 24 9.02 -10.51 6.69
N VAL A 25 8.19 -10.18 5.70
CA VAL A 25 7.82 -11.15 4.66
C VAL A 25 8.96 -11.36 3.69
N LEU A 26 9.74 -10.33 3.35
CA LEU A 26 10.96 -10.52 2.56
C LEU A 26 11.94 -11.47 3.26
N HIS A 27 12.18 -11.31 4.57
CA HIS A 27 13.00 -12.23 5.35
C HIS A 27 12.51 -13.69 5.24
N GLU A 28 11.21 -13.91 5.31
CA GLU A 28 10.60 -15.23 5.19
C GLU A 28 10.69 -15.79 3.76
N VAL A 29 10.50 -14.94 2.75
CA VAL A 29 10.59 -15.28 1.33
C VAL A 29 12.01 -15.72 0.98
N GLU A 30 13.02 -14.97 1.42
CA GLU A 30 14.44 -15.28 1.21
C GLU A 30 14.85 -16.55 1.96
N SER A 31 14.45 -16.69 3.24
CA SER A 31 14.81 -17.86 4.04
C SER A 31 14.21 -19.15 3.50
N ARG A 32 12.98 -19.09 2.96
CA ARG A 32 12.25 -20.26 2.42
C ARG A 32 12.34 -20.41 0.91
N LYS A 33 13.01 -19.48 0.22
CA LYS A 33 13.15 -19.42 -1.24
C LYS A 33 11.81 -19.56 -1.95
N ILE A 34 10.86 -18.69 -1.62
CA ILE A 34 9.48 -18.78 -2.12
C ILE A 34 9.42 -18.21 -3.56
N ALA A 35 9.45 -19.11 -4.55
CA ALA A 35 9.44 -18.76 -5.98
C ALA A 35 8.30 -17.84 -6.43
N PHE A 36 7.15 -17.84 -5.72
CA PHE A 36 6.05 -16.94 -6.06
C PHE A 36 6.44 -15.46 -6.04
N PHE A 37 7.34 -15.05 -5.15
CA PHE A 37 7.74 -13.65 -5.00
C PHE A 37 8.93 -13.26 -5.89
N GLU A 38 9.49 -14.19 -6.65
CA GLU A 38 10.62 -13.93 -7.54
C GLU A 38 10.29 -12.81 -8.55
N GLY A 39 11.11 -11.76 -8.60
CA GLY A 39 10.88 -10.59 -9.46
C GLY A 39 9.75 -9.67 -9.01
N MET A 40 9.21 -9.83 -7.79
CA MET A 40 8.28 -8.87 -7.19
C MET A 40 9.05 -7.86 -6.35
N GLY A 41 8.83 -6.57 -6.57
CA GLY A 41 9.37 -5.51 -5.73
C GLY A 41 8.71 -5.52 -4.35
N MET A 42 9.50 -5.72 -3.29
CA MET A 42 9.02 -5.85 -1.93
C MET A 42 9.48 -4.68 -1.05
N CYS A 43 8.80 -3.54 -1.24
CA CYS A 43 9.15 -2.30 -0.55
C CYS A 43 8.38 -2.14 0.77
N VAL A 44 8.97 -1.38 1.69
CA VAL A 44 8.25 -0.80 2.84
C VAL A 44 7.88 0.65 2.50
N ASP A 45 6.99 1.28 3.28
CA ASP A 45 6.72 2.70 3.08
C ASP A 45 7.95 3.55 3.46
N ALA A 46 8.04 4.75 2.88
CA ALA A 46 9.20 5.64 3.05
C ALA A 46 9.39 6.13 4.51
N PHE A 47 8.34 6.13 5.32
CA PHE A 47 8.46 6.47 6.75
C PHE A 47 9.00 5.28 7.53
N HIS A 48 8.52 4.06 7.28
CA HIS A 48 9.03 2.83 7.85
C HIS A 48 10.53 2.64 7.55
N HIS A 49 10.92 2.76 6.28
CA HIS A 49 12.32 2.67 5.84
C HIS A 49 13.22 3.64 6.62
N ARG A 50 12.75 4.88 6.84
CA ARG A 50 13.53 5.93 7.50
C ARG A 50 13.61 5.77 9.03
N THR A 51 12.56 5.28 9.67
CA THR A 51 12.37 5.49 11.13
C THR A 51 12.29 4.21 11.96
N LYS A 52 11.81 3.11 11.39
CA LYS A 52 11.49 1.90 12.18
C LYS A 52 12.60 0.85 12.16
N HIS A 53 13.57 0.93 11.25
CA HIS A 53 14.66 -0.03 11.21
C HIS A 53 15.83 0.33 12.11
N LYS A 54 16.44 -0.71 12.67
CA LYS A 54 17.78 -0.61 13.22
C LYS A 54 18.76 -0.46 12.05
N ALA A 55 19.77 0.37 12.20
CA ALA A 55 20.84 0.52 11.20
C ALA A 55 21.54 -0.80 10.83
N SER A 56 21.43 -1.81 11.69
CA SER A 56 21.97 -3.16 11.48
C SER A 56 21.13 -4.06 10.58
N ASP A 57 19.90 -3.66 10.22
CA ASP A 57 19.03 -4.45 9.34
C ASP A 57 19.37 -4.18 7.87
N VAL A 58 20.41 -4.88 7.39
CA VAL A 58 20.97 -4.73 6.05
C VAL A 58 19.96 -5.11 4.97
N LEU A 59 19.22 -6.21 5.17
CA LEU A 59 18.25 -6.70 4.19
C LEU A 59 17.18 -5.64 3.92
N CYS A 60 16.60 -5.08 4.98
CA CYS A 60 15.55 -4.09 4.77
C CYS A 60 16.10 -2.80 4.13
N ARG A 61 17.26 -2.33 4.61
CA ARG A 61 17.89 -1.12 4.07
C ARG A 61 18.15 -1.23 2.57
N GLU A 62 18.63 -2.38 2.12
CA GLU A 62 19.10 -2.59 0.75
C GLU A 62 18.01 -3.10 -0.20
N CYS A 63 17.03 -3.85 0.30
CA CYS A 63 16.04 -4.51 -0.56
C CYS A 63 14.62 -3.95 -0.44
N CYS A 64 14.31 -3.17 0.60
CA CYS A 64 12.96 -2.63 0.82
C CYS A 64 12.83 -1.14 0.52
N ASP A 65 13.87 -0.46 0.02
CA ASP A 65 13.77 0.94 -0.39
C ASP A 65 12.94 1.07 -1.68
N MET A 66 11.87 1.84 -1.62
CA MET A 66 11.04 2.14 -2.79
C MET A 66 11.81 2.91 -3.87
N LYS A 67 12.83 3.68 -3.48
CA LYS A 67 13.71 4.39 -4.44
C LYS A 67 14.53 3.45 -5.31
N ALA A 68 14.67 2.19 -4.93
CA ALA A 68 15.36 1.19 -5.73
C ALA A 68 14.57 0.77 -7.00
N TYR A 69 13.32 1.25 -7.16
CA TYR A 69 12.42 0.89 -8.24
C TYR A 69 12.10 2.13 -9.09
N PRO A 70 12.87 2.38 -10.18
CA PRO A 70 12.72 3.57 -11.02
C PRO A 70 11.30 3.75 -11.59
N GLU A 71 10.58 2.66 -11.83
CA GLU A 71 9.19 2.65 -12.30
C GLU A 71 8.19 3.26 -11.30
N LEU A 72 8.59 3.43 -10.03
CA LEU A 72 7.80 4.11 -9.00
C LEU A 72 8.13 5.61 -8.89
N LEU A 73 9.11 6.09 -9.65
CA LEU A 73 9.63 7.45 -9.62
C LEU A 73 9.29 8.21 -10.90
N ASP A 74 8.98 9.49 -10.77
CA ASP A 74 8.88 10.43 -11.89
C ASP A 74 10.26 10.91 -12.37
N GLU A 75 10.27 11.76 -13.40
CA GLU A 75 11.49 12.32 -13.98
C GLU A 75 12.32 13.15 -12.98
N ASP A 76 11.68 13.70 -11.93
CA ASP A 76 12.32 14.44 -10.84
C ASP A 76 12.81 13.53 -9.70
N GLY A 77 12.55 12.22 -9.76
CA GLY A 77 12.84 11.27 -8.70
C GLY A 77 11.86 11.32 -7.52
N LYS A 78 10.65 11.89 -7.70
CA LYS A 78 9.56 11.84 -6.73
C LYS A 78 8.68 10.62 -6.97
N PHE A 79 8.04 10.13 -5.93
CA PHE A 79 7.18 8.94 -6.04
C PHE A 79 5.84 9.27 -6.71
N TYR A 80 5.46 8.48 -7.72
CA TYR A 80 4.09 8.46 -8.26
C TYR A 80 3.09 7.93 -7.23
N PHE A 81 3.52 6.95 -6.43
CA PHE A 81 2.69 6.30 -5.42
C PHE A 81 2.99 6.84 -4.02
N ASN A 82 1.98 7.43 -3.38
CA ASN A 82 2.10 7.89 -2.01
C ASN A 82 1.70 6.78 -1.03
N SER A 83 2.68 5.97 -0.63
CA SER A 83 2.47 4.85 0.30
C SER A 83 1.98 5.29 1.68
N SER A 84 2.37 6.47 2.16
CA SER A 84 1.91 6.99 3.46
C SER A 84 0.42 7.35 3.44
N ILE A 85 -0.09 7.89 2.33
CA ILE A 85 -1.53 8.13 2.16
C ILE A 85 -2.28 6.81 2.03
N ALA A 86 -1.71 5.81 1.33
CA ALA A 86 -2.31 4.48 1.26
C ALA A 86 -2.41 3.83 2.66
N GLU A 87 -1.36 3.93 3.48
CA GLU A 87 -1.37 3.43 4.86
C GLU A 87 -2.44 4.13 5.71
N GLN A 88 -2.46 5.47 5.72
CA GLN A 88 -3.50 6.22 6.46
C GLN A 88 -4.92 5.87 6.00
N THR A 89 -5.08 5.57 4.71
CA THR A 89 -6.35 5.12 4.15
C THR A 89 -6.71 3.73 4.65
N ASN A 90 -5.75 2.80 4.70
CA ASN A 90 -5.94 1.46 5.28
C ASN A 90 -6.25 1.49 6.78
N VAL A 91 -5.61 2.38 7.54
CA VAL A 91 -5.91 2.59 8.97
C VAL A 91 -7.37 3.03 9.14
N TRP A 92 -7.83 3.98 8.33
CA TRP A 92 -9.23 4.39 8.33
C TRP A 92 -10.17 3.24 7.96
N PHE A 93 -9.85 2.45 6.93
CA PHE A 93 -10.63 1.25 6.58
C PHE A 93 -10.69 0.24 7.73
N GLY A 94 -9.57 0.06 8.45
CA GLY A 94 -9.46 -0.84 9.60
C GLY A 94 -10.46 -0.52 10.71
N SER A 95 -10.89 0.74 10.84
CA SER A 95 -11.91 1.13 11.83
C SER A 95 -13.29 0.48 11.58
N PHE A 96 -13.57 0.05 10.34
CA PHE A 96 -14.82 -0.63 9.98
C PHE A 96 -14.72 -2.15 9.99
N HIS A 97 -13.55 -2.71 10.30
CA HIS A 97 -13.30 -4.15 10.16
C HIS A 97 -14.31 -4.99 10.94
N ASN A 98 -14.63 -4.61 12.18
CA ASN A 98 -15.60 -5.32 13.01
C ASN A 98 -17.02 -5.31 12.42
N ILE A 99 -17.41 -4.24 11.75
CA ILE A 99 -18.73 -4.10 11.12
C ILE A 99 -18.79 -4.91 9.82
N CYS A 100 -17.70 -4.87 9.06
CA CYS A 100 -17.58 -5.53 7.76
C CYS A 100 -17.42 -7.05 7.86
N ARG A 101 -16.90 -7.56 8.98
CA ARG A 101 -16.53 -8.98 9.15
C ARG A 101 -17.66 -9.96 8.90
N GLU A 102 -18.88 -9.62 9.31
CA GLU A 102 -20.06 -10.50 9.21
C GLU A 102 -20.95 -10.14 8.00
N MET A 103 -20.51 -9.23 7.13
CA MET A 103 -21.27 -8.83 5.96
C MET A 103 -21.13 -9.85 4.82
N THR A 104 -22.21 -10.04 4.08
CA THR A 104 -22.13 -10.70 2.77
C THR A 104 -21.35 -9.82 1.80
N PRO A 105 -20.72 -10.38 0.75
CA PRO A 105 -19.93 -9.59 -0.21
C PRO A 105 -20.69 -8.38 -0.78
N VAL A 106 -21.96 -8.56 -1.15
CA VAL A 106 -22.81 -7.46 -1.67
C VAL A 106 -22.98 -6.32 -0.65
N LYS A 107 -23.15 -6.66 0.63
CA LYS A 107 -23.28 -5.65 1.71
C LYS A 107 -21.95 -4.98 2.01
N TYR A 108 -20.86 -5.75 1.96
CA TYR A 108 -19.51 -5.26 2.16
C TYR A 108 -19.15 -4.21 1.10
N ASP A 109 -19.36 -4.53 -0.18
CA ASP A 109 -19.07 -3.63 -1.30
C ASP A 109 -19.90 -2.35 -1.21
N PHE A 110 -21.23 -2.48 -1.02
CA PHE A 110 -22.12 -1.32 -0.86
C PHE A 110 -21.71 -0.44 0.32
N PHE A 111 -21.40 -1.04 1.47
CA PHE A 111 -21.01 -0.31 2.66
C PHE A 111 -19.70 0.47 2.43
N LEU A 112 -18.68 -0.19 1.89
CA LEU A 112 -17.40 0.48 1.62
C LEU A 112 -17.54 1.59 0.59
N ASP A 113 -18.27 1.37 -0.50
CA ASP A 113 -18.53 2.38 -1.52
C ASP A 113 -19.14 3.64 -0.90
N GLU A 114 -20.18 3.47 -0.09
CA GLU A 114 -20.86 4.59 0.58
C GLU A 114 -19.94 5.31 1.59
N MET A 115 -19.15 4.56 2.36
CA MET A 115 -18.22 5.15 3.32
C MET A 115 -17.10 5.94 2.62
N ILE A 116 -16.58 5.43 1.50
CA ILE A 116 -15.57 6.12 0.69
C ILE A 116 -16.16 7.40 0.09
N LEU A 117 -17.37 7.33 -0.48
CA LEU A 117 -18.05 8.50 -1.04
C LEU A 117 -18.27 9.59 0.02
N ARG A 118 -18.70 9.21 1.23
CA ARG A 118 -18.88 10.14 2.35
C ARG A 118 -17.58 10.78 2.78
N ARG A 119 -16.52 9.99 2.95
CA ARG A 119 -15.19 10.51 3.30
C ARG A 119 -14.69 11.48 2.24
N ASN A 120 -14.81 11.13 0.96
CA ASN A 120 -14.39 12.00 -0.14
C ASN A 120 -15.12 13.34 -0.12
N ARG A 121 -16.45 13.35 0.10
CA ARG A 121 -17.21 14.61 0.23
C ARG A 121 -16.70 15.48 1.38
N MET A 122 -16.44 14.87 2.55
CA MET A 122 -15.89 15.58 3.70
C MET A 122 -14.49 16.14 3.42
N THR A 123 -13.61 15.33 2.82
CA THR A 123 -12.25 15.73 2.47
C THR A 123 -12.24 16.87 1.45
N VAL A 124 -13.04 16.77 0.38
CA VAL A 124 -13.17 17.83 -0.64
C VAL A 124 -13.70 19.12 -0.02
N SER A 125 -14.72 19.04 0.82
CA SER A 125 -15.26 20.21 1.53
C SER A 125 -14.20 20.90 2.41
N ALA A 126 -13.46 20.11 3.21
CA ALA A 126 -12.38 20.63 4.04
C ALA A 126 -11.25 21.27 3.21
N LEU A 127 -10.89 20.67 2.07
CA LEU A 127 -9.88 21.21 1.17
C LEU A 127 -10.33 22.53 0.53
N HIS A 128 -11.60 22.67 0.14
CA HIS A 128 -12.14 23.94 -0.35
C HIS A 128 -12.08 25.04 0.70
N VAL A 129 -12.42 24.73 1.97
CA VAL A 129 -12.30 25.69 3.09
C VAL A 129 -10.86 26.16 3.28
N GLN A 130 -9.88 25.29 2.99
CA GLN A 130 -8.45 25.61 3.04
C GLN A 130 -7.92 26.30 1.76
N GLY A 131 -8.80 26.65 0.81
CA GLY A 131 -8.43 27.27 -0.47
C GLY A 131 -7.66 26.33 -1.41
N LYS A 132 -7.76 25.01 -1.22
CA LYS A 132 -7.15 24.00 -2.10
C LYS A 132 -8.10 23.65 -3.25
N LEU A 133 -7.53 23.14 -4.34
CA LEU A 133 -8.23 22.80 -5.59
C LEU A 133 -8.18 21.27 -5.84
N PRO A 134 -8.95 20.45 -5.08
CA PRO A 134 -8.82 18.98 -5.12
C PRO A 134 -9.20 18.33 -6.46
N HIS A 135 -9.88 19.06 -7.35
CA HIS A 135 -10.30 18.57 -8.66
C HIS A 135 -9.38 19.02 -9.80
N HIS A 136 -8.37 19.83 -9.50
CA HIS A 136 -7.40 20.28 -10.49
C HIS A 136 -6.09 19.51 -10.27
N PRO A 137 -5.58 18.79 -11.29
CA PRO A 137 -4.24 18.23 -11.19
C PRO A 137 -3.24 19.38 -11.00
N PRO A 138 -2.13 19.16 -10.28
CA PRO A 138 -1.04 20.13 -10.24
C PRO A 138 -0.61 20.45 -11.67
N VAL A 139 -0.39 21.73 -11.94
CA VAL A 139 0.15 22.17 -13.24
C VAL A 139 1.54 21.54 -13.37
N LEU A 140 1.72 20.70 -14.38
CA LEU A 140 3.00 20.10 -14.76
C LEU A 140 3.95 21.19 -15.28
#